data_AF-A0A519BVL5-F1
#
_entry.id   AF-A0A519BVL5-F1
#
_cell.length_a   1.000
_cell.length_b   1.000
_cell.length_c   1.000
_cell.angle_alpha   90.00
_cell.angle_beta   90.00
_cell.angle_gamma   90.00
#
_symmetry.space_group_name_H-M   'P 1'
#
loop_
_entity.id
_entity.type
_entity.pdbx_description
1 polymer ?
#
loop_
_entity_poly.entity_id
_entity_poly.type
_entity_poly.pdbx_seq_one_letter_code
_entity_poly.pdbx_strand_id
1 'polypeptide(L)'
;MAKEIIIGIDLGTTNSEAAHLEGGRPTIIPSAEGSTFGGKMFPSVVAFTKDGERLVGDLAKRQAVLNPERTIMRIKRKMGTDERIKIGKKEYSPEEISAMILQKIKADAEAHLGQEISKAVITVPAYFNDNQRQATKDAGKIAGLEVERIINEPTAAALAYGLDLDREDEHKVAVLDLGGGTFDVTIMEMADGVFEVLSTSGDTLLGGTDMDDTIIDWLAENFKADNGVDLRQDPAAFQRLRDAGEKAKIELSSTVKATINLPYIWADSAGPKHLEVDMTRAKLQELVEPVLAKCDKPIKQAFKDAKLKPGEVDKVLLVGGPTRMPIVRERFEKIIGRKAESGIDPMQCVAMGAALQGGVIAGDVKDVLLLDVTPLTLGIETEGGVMTPLIERNTTIPTGKQNTFSTAADNQPSVEIHILQGERPMAGQNTTLGKFMLTGIPPAPRGVPQVEVKFDIDRNGILNVSAKDLGTGNEQKIEIKAKSNLTDEEIEARVKEAEAHAEDDKLLRELVETRNQGESLIYATEKSLKELGDKVDEETRKGIEEAKELLVEAIRGDGLDALKAASEAYMTASQAVGQQMYQQAAEEAAQQAPAGEGDAPAEDNVVDVDYEEIDEK
;
A
#
# COMPACT_ATOMS: atom_id res chain seq x y z
N MET A 1 -8.56 25.65 13.05
CA MET A 1 -7.67 24.51 12.80
C MET A 1 -8.16 23.85 11.54
N ALA A 2 -7.28 23.55 10.58
CA ALA A 2 -7.66 22.76 9.41
C ALA A 2 -8.23 21.41 9.88
N LYS A 3 -9.23 20.89 9.17
CA LYS A 3 -9.80 19.58 9.49
C LYS A 3 -8.74 18.52 9.23
N GLU A 4 -8.47 17.67 10.22
CA GLU A 4 -7.52 16.57 10.12
C GLU A 4 -7.96 15.59 9.01
N ILE A 5 -7.07 15.32 8.05
CA ILE A 5 -7.36 14.42 6.92
C ILE A 5 -7.09 12.98 7.33
N ILE A 6 -8.06 12.10 7.05
CA ILE A 6 -7.89 10.65 7.14
C ILE A 6 -7.69 10.12 5.72
N ILE A 7 -6.48 9.66 5.39
CA ILE A 7 -6.20 9.06 4.07
C ILE A 7 -6.62 7.59 4.03
N GLY A 8 -7.04 7.13 2.86
CA GLY A 8 -7.25 5.71 2.57
C GLY A 8 -6.02 5.11 1.92
N ILE A 9 -5.50 4.02 2.47
CA ILE A 9 -4.32 3.33 1.94
C ILE A 9 -4.69 1.91 1.55
N ASP A 10 -4.51 1.58 0.27
CA ASP A 10 -4.41 0.20 -0.17
C ASP A 10 -2.96 -0.28 -0.02
N LEU A 11 -2.67 -1.05 1.03
CA LEU A 11 -1.33 -1.61 1.24
C LEU A 11 -1.24 -2.93 0.49
N GLY A 12 -0.89 -2.94 -0.80
CA GLY A 12 -0.92 -4.16 -1.61
C GLY A 12 0.34 -5.04 -1.51
N THR A 13 0.30 -6.21 -2.15
CA THR A 13 1.45 -7.14 -2.19
C THR A 13 2.55 -6.68 -3.14
N THR A 14 2.16 -6.13 -4.29
CA THR A 14 3.08 -5.72 -5.37
C THR A 14 3.14 -4.20 -5.48
N ASN A 15 1.98 -3.56 -5.41
CA ASN A 15 1.85 -2.11 -5.41
C ASN A 15 0.85 -1.73 -4.33
N SER A 16 1.11 -0.60 -3.69
CA SER A 16 0.22 0.07 -2.77
C SER A 16 -0.34 1.33 -3.43
N GLU A 17 -1.47 1.83 -2.96
CA GLU A 17 -2.09 3.05 -3.45
C GLU A 17 -2.65 3.87 -2.29
N ALA A 18 -2.80 5.18 -2.50
CA ALA A 18 -3.38 6.07 -1.50
C ALA A 18 -4.40 7.01 -2.13
N ALA A 19 -5.42 7.34 -1.36
CA ALA A 19 -6.44 8.30 -1.74
C ALA A 19 -6.82 9.18 -0.54
N HIS A 20 -7.40 10.33 -0.82
CA HIS A 20 -8.03 11.20 0.17
C HIS A 20 -9.39 11.64 -0.33
N LEU A 21 -10.20 12.22 0.56
CA LEU A 21 -11.49 12.79 0.19
C LEU A 21 -11.33 14.27 -0.17
N GLU A 22 -11.72 14.63 -1.39
CA GLU A 22 -11.72 16.00 -1.88
C GLU A 22 -13.13 16.35 -2.37
N GLY A 23 -13.79 17.33 -1.73
CA GLY A 23 -15.16 17.72 -2.08
C GLY A 23 -16.19 16.58 -2.01
N GLY A 24 -15.99 15.61 -1.11
CA GLY A 24 -16.85 14.44 -0.97
C GLY A 24 -16.58 13.31 -1.97
N ARG A 25 -15.57 13.46 -2.85
CA ARG A 25 -15.15 12.43 -3.79
C ARG A 25 -13.76 11.89 -3.45
N PRO A 26 -13.51 10.59 -3.60
CA PRO A 26 -12.19 10.03 -3.37
C PRO A 26 -11.26 10.38 -4.54
N THR A 27 -10.10 10.95 -4.24
CA THR A 27 -9.06 11.35 -5.19
C THR A 27 -7.75 10.64 -4.87
N ILE A 28 -7.15 9.99 -5.88
CA ILE A 28 -5.88 9.27 -5.76
C ILE A 28 -4.70 10.23 -5.54
N ILE A 29 -3.88 9.91 -4.56
CA ILE A 29 -2.61 10.57 -4.25
C ILE A 29 -1.51 9.87 -5.06
N PRO A 30 -0.84 10.57 -6.00
CA PRO A 30 0.28 9.99 -6.73
C PRO A 30 1.52 9.86 -5.84
N SER A 31 2.39 8.91 -6.15
CA SER A 31 3.75 8.93 -5.61
C SER A 31 4.53 10.15 -6.13
N ALA A 32 5.55 10.57 -5.40
CA ALA A 32 6.41 11.69 -5.78
C ALA A 32 7.09 11.47 -7.14
N GLU A 33 7.33 10.21 -7.51
CA GLU A 33 7.91 9.81 -8.80
C GLU A 33 6.93 9.88 -9.98
N GLY A 34 5.64 10.12 -9.71
CA GLY A 34 4.59 10.30 -10.72
C GLY A 34 3.91 8.99 -11.14
N SER A 35 3.72 8.81 -12.46
CA SER A 35 3.10 7.59 -12.99
C SER A 35 4.14 6.52 -13.26
N THR A 36 3.96 5.35 -12.65
CA THR A 36 4.74 4.13 -12.91
C THR A 36 4.15 3.36 -14.11
N PHE A 37 4.75 2.24 -14.50
CA PHE A 37 4.26 1.40 -15.62
C PHE A 37 2.80 0.93 -15.44
N GLY A 38 2.31 0.86 -14.20
CA GLY A 38 0.93 0.48 -13.85
C GLY A 38 0.03 1.63 -13.39
N GLY A 39 0.50 2.89 -13.43
CA GLY A 39 -0.28 4.06 -13.03
C GLY A 39 0.27 4.78 -11.79
N LYS A 40 -0.61 5.55 -11.13
CA LYS A 40 -0.31 6.31 -9.90
C LYS A 40 -0.32 5.35 -8.70
N MET A 41 0.82 4.71 -8.43
CA MET A 41 0.95 3.69 -7.40
C MET A 41 2.33 3.72 -6.77
N PHE A 42 2.46 3.07 -5.61
CA PHE A 42 3.67 2.95 -4.83
C PHE A 42 4.12 1.49 -4.90
N PRO A 43 5.18 1.14 -5.65
CA PRO A 43 5.68 -0.23 -5.64
C PRO A 43 5.97 -0.70 -4.20
N SER A 44 5.44 -1.85 -3.80
CA SER A 44 5.60 -2.40 -2.44
C SER A 44 6.97 -3.09 -2.31
N VAL A 45 8.02 -2.30 -2.51
CA VAL A 45 9.43 -2.74 -2.58
C VAL A 45 10.26 -1.85 -1.65
N VAL A 46 11.10 -2.48 -0.85
CA VAL A 46 12.06 -1.83 0.04
C VAL A 46 13.44 -2.36 -0.28
N ALA A 47 14.44 -1.50 -0.36
CA ALA A 47 15.82 -1.90 -0.52
C ALA A 47 16.75 -1.18 0.43
N PHE A 48 17.86 -1.83 0.78
CA PHE A 48 18.91 -1.21 1.57
C PHE A 48 20.19 -1.16 0.73
N THR A 49 20.72 0.04 0.49
CA THR A 49 21.99 0.22 -0.22
C THR A 49 23.14 -0.34 0.59
N LYS A 50 24.34 -0.45 -0.02
CA LYS A 50 25.51 -0.99 0.67
C LYS A 50 25.84 -0.21 1.94
N ASP A 51 25.66 1.10 1.90
CA ASP A 51 25.96 2.06 2.96
C ASP A 51 24.87 2.13 4.03
N GLY A 52 23.76 1.40 3.83
CA GLY A 52 22.67 1.28 4.80
C GLY A 52 21.50 2.24 4.56
N GLU A 53 21.58 3.08 3.52
CA GLU A 53 20.48 3.93 3.08
C GLU A 53 19.27 3.08 2.68
N ARG A 54 18.08 3.54 3.06
CA ARG A 54 16.80 2.89 2.77
C ARG A 54 16.18 3.51 1.53
N LEU A 55 15.84 2.67 0.56
CA LEU A 55 15.08 3.02 -0.63
C LEU A 55 13.71 2.35 -0.56
N VAL A 56 12.66 3.06 -1.00
CA VAL A 56 11.29 2.53 -1.02
C VAL A 56 10.65 2.87 -2.37
N GLY A 57 9.73 2.03 -2.85
CA GLY A 57 8.98 2.31 -4.08
C GLY A 57 9.80 2.10 -5.35
N ASP A 58 9.66 3.02 -6.31
CA ASP A 58 10.36 2.94 -7.59
C ASP A 58 11.87 2.97 -7.45
N LEU A 59 12.41 3.73 -6.50
CA LEU A 59 13.85 3.80 -6.25
C LEU A 59 14.39 2.41 -5.87
N ALA A 60 13.69 1.71 -4.97
CA ALA A 60 14.02 0.34 -4.59
C ALA A 60 13.84 -0.63 -5.76
N LYS A 61 12.75 -0.51 -6.54
CA LYS A 61 12.49 -1.39 -7.69
C LYS A 61 13.57 -1.25 -8.78
N ARG A 62 14.01 -0.02 -9.09
CA ARG A 62 15.01 0.25 -10.14
C ARG A 62 16.37 -0.41 -9.88
N GLN A 63 16.80 -0.46 -8.63
CA GLN A 63 18.10 -1.03 -8.27
C GLN A 63 18.06 -2.54 -7.95
N ALA A 64 16.88 -3.17 -7.99
CA ALA A 64 16.69 -4.56 -7.59
C ALA A 64 17.62 -5.54 -8.32
N VAL A 65 17.90 -5.28 -9.60
CA VAL A 65 18.81 -6.11 -10.42
C VAL A 65 20.25 -6.06 -9.92
N LEU A 66 20.69 -4.90 -9.40
CA LEU A 66 22.07 -4.69 -8.93
C LEU A 66 22.26 -5.09 -7.46
N ASN A 67 21.17 -5.24 -6.71
CA ASN A 67 21.18 -5.49 -5.27
C ASN A 67 20.05 -6.45 -4.83
N PRO A 68 19.92 -7.63 -5.47
CA PRO A 68 18.76 -8.50 -5.28
C PRO A 68 18.65 -9.03 -3.83
N GLU A 69 19.77 -9.29 -3.16
CA GLU A 69 19.79 -9.84 -1.80
C GLU A 69 19.37 -8.84 -0.71
N ARG A 70 19.44 -7.54 -0.99
CA ARG A 70 19.03 -6.48 -0.07
C ARG A 70 17.79 -5.74 -0.55
N THR A 71 17.04 -6.34 -1.49
CA THR A 71 15.78 -5.82 -2.01
C THR A 71 14.65 -6.76 -1.63
N ILE A 72 13.74 -6.26 -0.82
CA ILE A 72 12.58 -6.97 -0.29
C ILE A 72 11.36 -6.64 -1.16
N MET A 73 10.66 -7.68 -1.60
CA MET A 73 9.43 -7.59 -2.38
C MET A 73 8.39 -8.55 -1.80
N ARG A 74 7.10 -8.33 -2.12
CA ARG A 74 6.00 -9.25 -1.77
C ARG A 74 5.84 -9.49 -0.26
N ILE A 75 6.27 -8.53 0.58
CA ILE A 75 6.31 -8.68 2.04
C ILE A 75 4.93 -8.94 2.65
N LYS A 76 3.85 -8.46 2.02
CA LYS A 76 2.47 -8.67 2.47
C LYS A 76 2.12 -10.16 2.66
N ARG A 77 2.73 -11.07 1.88
CA ARG A 77 2.58 -12.53 2.01
C ARG A 77 3.16 -13.09 3.31
N LYS A 78 3.93 -12.30 4.06
CA LYS A 78 4.58 -12.65 5.32
C LYS A 78 3.95 -11.94 6.52
N MET A 79 2.94 -11.10 6.33
CA MET A 79 2.29 -10.40 7.44
C MET A 79 1.72 -11.40 8.44
N GLY A 80 1.89 -11.12 9.73
CA GLY A 80 1.41 -11.97 10.83
C GLY A 80 2.21 -13.26 11.04
N THR A 81 3.35 -13.46 10.36
CA THR A 81 4.27 -14.58 10.61
C THR A 81 5.47 -14.14 11.47
N ASP A 82 6.12 -15.11 12.13
CA ASP A 82 7.33 -14.89 12.92
C ASP A 82 8.61 -14.76 12.07
N GLU A 83 8.49 -14.66 10.74
CA GLU A 83 9.64 -14.59 9.84
C GLU A 83 10.44 -13.30 10.07
N ARG A 84 11.77 -13.39 10.00
CA ARG A 84 12.67 -12.24 10.13
C ARG A 84 13.51 -12.10 8.86
N ILE A 85 13.48 -10.91 8.27
CA ILE A 85 14.23 -10.56 7.07
C ILE A 85 15.58 -10.01 7.48
N LYS A 86 16.64 -10.77 7.20
CA LYS A 86 18.00 -10.39 7.57
C LYS A 86 18.64 -9.52 6.49
N ILE A 87 19.01 -8.29 6.87
CA ILE A 87 19.76 -7.37 6.01
C ILE A 87 21.06 -7.01 6.71
N GLY A 88 22.16 -7.61 6.25
CA GLY A 88 23.45 -7.48 6.90
C GLY A 88 23.42 -8.04 8.33
N LYS A 89 23.53 -7.15 9.32
CA LYS A 89 23.48 -7.50 10.76
C LYS A 89 22.14 -7.22 11.42
N LYS A 90 21.22 -6.51 10.75
CA LYS A 90 19.90 -6.20 11.26
C LYS A 90 18.88 -7.24 10.78
N GLU A 91 17.85 -7.45 11.60
CA GLU A 91 16.70 -8.28 11.29
C GLU A 91 15.45 -7.42 11.36
N TYR A 92 14.61 -7.53 10.34
CA TYR A 92 13.37 -6.78 10.22
C TYR A 92 12.19 -7.74 10.22
N SER A 93 11.11 -7.35 10.90
CA SER A 93 9.83 -8.03 10.80
C SER A 93 9.09 -7.63 9.51
N PRO A 94 8.08 -8.40 9.09
CA PRO A 94 7.18 -8.01 7.99
C PRO A 94 6.45 -6.69 8.24
N GLU A 95 6.08 -6.43 9.50
CA GLU A 95 5.46 -5.19 9.95
C GLU A 95 6.38 -4.00 9.75
N GLU A 96 7.67 -4.12 10.08
CA GLU A 96 8.65 -3.06 9.89
C GLU A 96 8.88 -2.72 8.43
N ILE A 97 9.06 -3.74 7.58
CA ILE A 97 9.23 -3.51 6.14
C ILE A 97 7.97 -2.88 5.54
N SER A 98 6.78 -3.31 5.98
CA SER A 98 5.51 -2.71 5.54
C SER A 98 5.35 -1.28 6.06
N ALA A 99 5.81 -0.98 7.27
CA ALA A 99 5.83 0.36 7.82
C ALA A 99 6.68 1.30 6.97
N MET A 100 7.82 0.85 6.43
CA MET A 100 8.64 1.67 5.52
C MET A 100 7.88 2.06 4.24
N ILE A 101 7.03 1.17 3.73
CA ILE A 101 6.15 1.46 2.58
C ILE A 101 5.09 2.49 2.98
N LEU A 102 4.46 2.33 4.15
CA LEU A 102 3.48 3.27 4.68
C LEU A 102 4.09 4.65 4.98
N GLN A 103 5.34 4.71 5.47
CA GLN A 103 6.07 5.96 5.68
C GLN A 103 6.29 6.71 4.36
N LYS A 104 6.68 6.00 3.29
CA LYS A 104 6.80 6.61 1.95
C LYS A 104 5.46 7.17 1.47
N ILE A 105 4.37 6.41 1.64
CA ILE A 105 3.02 6.86 1.27
C ILE A 105 2.62 8.10 2.08
N LYS A 106 2.84 8.09 3.40
CA LYS A 106 2.58 9.22 4.29
C LYS A 106 3.36 10.46 3.83
N ALA A 107 4.67 10.35 3.64
CA ALA A 107 5.52 11.47 3.24
C ALA A 107 5.11 12.07 1.88
N ASP A 108 4.79 11.22 0.91
CA ASP A 108 4.32 11.69 -0.40
C ASP A 108 2.91 12.33 -0.30
N ALA A 109 2.02 11.79 0.53
CA ALA A 109 0.71 12.38 0.80
C ALA A 109 0.81 13.74 1.47
N GLU A 110 1.70 13.89 2.46
CA GLU A 110 1.98 15.17 3.12
C GLU A 110 2.52 16.21 2.15
N ALA A 111 3.47 15.81 1.30
CA ALA A 111 4.01 16.66 0.24
C ALA A 111 2.94 17.06 -0.80
N HIS A 112 2.04 16.13 -1.16
CA HIS A 112 0.98 16.37 -2.13
C HIS A 112 -0.12 17.29 -1.60
N LEU A 113 -0.50 17.12 -0.33
CA LEU A 113 -1.62 17.84 0.31
C LEU A 113 -1.16 19.12 1.03
N GLY A 114 0.14 19.30 1.26
CA GLY A 114 0.70 20.47 1.92
C GLY A 114 0.41 20.55 3.42
N GLN A 115 0.12 19.42 4.07
CA GLN A 115 -0.14 19.33 5.51
C GLN A 115 0.26 17.96 6.08
N GLU A 116 0.47 17.90 7.39
CA GLU A 116 0.81 16.65 8.10
C GLU A 116 -0.36 15.65 8.08
N ILE A 117 -0.04 14.35 7.95
CA ILE A 117 -1.01 13.26 7.93
C ILE A 117 -0.74 12.31 9.10
N SER A 118 -1.64 12.34 10.07
CA SER A 118 -1.58 11.53 11.29
C SER A 118 -2.44 10.28 11.23
N LYS A 119 -3.50 10.24 10.40
CA LYS A 119 -4.56 9.23 10.45
C LYS A 119 -4.76 8.52 9.12
N ALA A 120 -5.06 7.23 9.19
CA ALA A 120 -5.34 6.43 8.00
C ALA A 120 -6.39 5.34 8.22
N VAL A 121 -7.10 5.00 7.14
CA VAL A 121 -7.79 3.72 6.96
C VAL A 121 -6.91 2.85 6.08
N ILE A 122 -6.56 1.65 6.54
CA ILE A 122 -5.66 0.73 5.80
C ILE A 122 -6.43 -0.52 5.39
N THR A 123 -6.24 -0.98 4.16
CA THR A 123 -6.92 -2.17 3.63
C THR A 123 -6.19 -3.47 3.96
N VAL A 124 -6.97 -4.56 4.04
CA VAL A 124 -6.48 -5.94 4.12
C VAL A 124 -7.35 -6.88 3.28
N PRO A 125 -6.80 -8.01 2.81
CA PRO A 125 -7.60 -9.05 2.17
C PRO A 125 -8.73 -9.51 3.09
N ALA A 126 -9.92 -9.79 2.55
CA ALA A 126 -11.07 -10.16 3.37
C ALA A 126 -10.80 -11.45 4.18
N TYR A 127 -10.05 -12.37 3.59
CA TYR A 127 -9.69 -13.65 4.20
C TYR A 127 -8.47 -13.59 5.14
N PHE A 128 -7.94 -12.39 5.47
CA PHE A 128 -6.91 -12.25 6.50
C PHE A 128 -7.43 -12.65 7.87
N ASN A 129 -6.62 -13.43 8.60
CA ASN A 129 -6.87 -13.78 9.98
C ASN A 129 -6.49 -12.62 10.93
N ASP A 130 -6.80 -12.80 12.22
CA ASP A 130 -6.65 -11.76 13.23
C ASP A 130 -5.18 -11.30 13.39
N ASN A 131 -4.21 -12.24 13.36
CA ASN A 131 -2.78 -11.92 13.46
C ASN A 131 -2.31 -11.06 12.28
N GLN A 132 -2.76 -11.35 11.06
CA GLN A 132 -2.39 -10.57 9.87
C GLN A 132 -3.00 -9.16 9.89
N ARG A 133 -4.23 -9.02 10.40
CA ARG A 133 -4.90 -7.73 10.60
C ARG A 133 -4.15 -6.88 11.63
N GLN A 134 -3.77 -7.48 12.74
CA GLN A 134 -3.01 -6.77 13.79
C GLN A 134 -1.62 -6.38 13.32
N ALA A 135 -0.89 -7.28 12.65
CA ALA A 135 0.39 -6.96 12.04
C ALA A 135 0.30 -5.75 11.09
N THR A 136 -0.79 -5.65 10.32
CA THR A 136 -1.04 -4.51 9.42
C THR A 136 -1.29 -3.21 10.21
N LYS A 137 -2.06 -3.31 11.30
CA LYS A 137 -2.28 -2.18 12.22
C LYS A 137 -0.99 -1.71 12.89
N ASP A 138 -0.14 -2.65 13.31
CA ASP A 138 1.15 -2.38 13.93
C ASP A 138 2.11 -1.71 12.92
N ALA A 139 2.12 -2.16 11.66
CA ALA A 139 2.86 -1.49 10.60
C ALA A 139 2.43 -0.02 10.42
N GLY A 140 1.12 0.26 10.47
CA GLY A 140 0.60 1.63 10.47
C GLY A 140 1.08 2.45 11.66
N LYS A 141 1.03 1.87 12.86
CA LYS A 141 1.54 2.52 14.08
C LYS A 141 3.04 2.81 14.00
N ILE A 142 3.86 1.86 13.53
CA ILE A 142 5.30 2.05 13.31
C ILE A 142 5.58 3.15 12.29
N ALA A 143 4.72 3.28 11.28
CA ALA A 143 4.82 4.35 10.28
C ALA A 143 4.38 5.73 10.79
N GLY A 144 3.96 5.85 12.05
CA GLY A 144 3.46 7.10 12.61
C GLY A 144 2.06 7.47 12.11
N LEU A 145 1.23 6.46 11.83
CA LEU A 145 -0.18 6.61 11.47
C LEU A 145 -1.07 6.02 12.58
N GLU A 146 -2.03 6.80 13.05
CA GLU A 146 -3.18 6.32 13.81
C GLU A 146 -4.14 5.61 12.85
N VAL A 147 -4.18 4.28 12.97
CA VAL A 147 -5.04 3.44 12.13
C VAL A 147 -6.45 3.45 12.69
N GLU A 148 -7.28 4.36 12.17
CA GLU A 148 -8.68 4.58 12.54
C GLU A 148 -9.54 3.34 12.25
N ARG A 149 -9.26 2.66 11.13
CA ARG A 149 -9.94 1.42 10.76
C ARG A 149 -9.11 0.55 9.85
N ILE A 150 -9.21 -0.76 10.04
CA ILE A 150 -8.83 -1.76 9.03
C ILE A 150 -10.10 -2.12 8.24
N ILE A 151 -10.06 -2.01 6.92
CA ILE A 151 -11.18 -2.34 6.03
C ILE A 151 -10.81 -3.48 5.09
N ASN A 152 -11.77 -4.35 4.79
CA ASN A 152 -11.56 -5.41 3.82
C ASN A 152 -11.49 -4.82 2.39
N GLU A 153 -10.51 -5.24 1.60
CA GLU A 153 -10.29 -4.81 0.21
C GLU A 153 -11.57 -4.87 -0.66
N PRO A 154 -12.31 -6.01 -0.72
CA PRO A 154 -13.54 -6.07 -1.52
C PRO A 154 -14.66 -5.17 -0.98
N THR A 155 -14.72 -4.92 0.33
CA THR A 155 -15.68 -3.98 0.94
C THR A 155 -15.35 -2.54 0.55
N ALA A 156 -14.06 -2.17 0.56
CA ALA A 156 -13.60 -0.88 0.10
C ALA A 156 -13.91 -0.68 -1.40
N ALA A 157 -13.60 -1.67 -2.24
CA ALA A 157 -13.91 -1.60 -3.67
C ALA A 157 -15.41 -1.43 -3.94
N ALA A 158 -16.27 -2.13 -3.21
CA ALA A 158 -17.71 -1.97 -3.32
C ALA A 158 -18.18 -0.58 -2.86
N LEU A 159 -17.59 -0.02 -1.80
CA LEU A 159 -17.90 1.34 -1.35
C LEU A 159 -17.55 2.39 -2.43
N ALA A 160 -16.40 2.23 -3.10
CA ALA A 160 -16.03 3.08 -4.23
C ALA A 160 -17.03 2.97 -5.39
N TYR A 161 -17.52 1.77 -5.67
CA TYR A 161 -18.53 1.51 -6.71
C TYR A 161 -19.92 2.05 -6.36
N GLY A 162 -20.34 1.90 -5.11
CA GLY A 162 -21.68 2.29 -4.66
C GLY A 162 -21.92 3.80 -4.58
N LEU A 163 -20.87 4.63 -4.69
CA LEU A 163 -21.01 6.09 -4.61
C LEU A 163 -21.86 6.67 -5.75
N ASP A 164 -21.75 6.10 -6.95
CA ASP A 164 -22.40 6.59 -8.16
C ASP A 164 -23.70 5.81 -8.49
N LEU A 165 -24.11 4.86 -7.65
CA LEU A 165 -25.34 4.10 -7.86
C LEU A 165 -26.56 4.84 -7.29
N ASP A 166 -27.71 4.65 -7.93
CA ASP A 166 -28.98 5.10 -7.39
C ASP A 166 -29.28 4.37 -6.08
N ARG A 167 -29.43 5.14 -5.00
CA ARG A 167 -29.58 4.61 -3.64
C ARG A 167 -30.89 3.85 -3.39
N GLU A 168 -31.87 3.98 -4.27
CA GLU A 168 -33.20 3.36 -4.13
C GLU A 168 -33.25 1.90 -4.59
N ASP A 169 -32.24 1.42 -5.33
CA ASP A 169 -32.20 0.06 -5.85
C ASP A 169 -31.46 -0.90 -4.91
N GLU A 170 -32.01 -2.10 -4.73
CA GLU A 170 -31.31 -3.24 -4.12
C GLU A 170 -30.45 -3.93 -5.18
N HIS A 171 -29.17 -4.10 -4.88
CA HIS A 171 -28.22 -4.75 -5.78
C HIS A 171 -27.44 -5.85 -5.05
N LYS A 172 -27.47 -7.05 -5.61
CA LYS A 172 -26.56 -8.12 -5.22
C LYS A 172 -25.29 -8.04 -6.04
N VAL A 173 -24.16 -7.95 -5.37
CA VAL A 173 -22.87 -7.68 -6.00
C VAL A 173 -21.89 -8.80 -5.68
N ALA A 174 -21.20 -9.29 -6.70
CA ALA A 174 -20.04 -10.16 -6.53
C ALA A 174 -18.77 -9.34 -6.79
N VAL A 175 -17.92 -9.22 -5.78
CA VAL A 175 -16.60 -8.60 -5.89
C VAL A 175 -15.55 -9.70 -5.98
N LEU A 176 -14.76 -9.71 -7.05
CA LEU A 176 -13.66 -10.65 -7.26
C LEU A 176 -12.37 -9.87 -7.31
N ASP A 177 -11.62 -9.95 -6.22
CA ASP A 177 -10.34 -9.28 -6.04
C ASP A 177 -9.21 -10.27 -6.28
N LEU A 178 -8.54 -10.15 -7.43
CA LEU A 178 -7.36 -10.92 -7.76
C LEU A 178 -6.16 -9.98 -7.83
N GLY A 179 -5.52 -9.80 -6.68
CA GLY A 179 -4.36 -8.94 -6.52
C GLY A 179 -3.04 -9.63 -6.90
N GLY A 180 -1.93 -8.95 -6.57
CA GLY A 180 -0.59 -9.49 -6.79
C GLY A 180 -0.25 -10.70 -5.90
N GLY A 181 -0.93 -10.86 -4.77
CA GLY A 181 -0.59 -11.85 -3.75
C GLY A 181 -1.75 -12.69 -3.22
N THR A 182 -2.96 -12.16 -3.26
CA THR A 182 -4.18 -12.69 -2.66
C THR A 182 -5.33 -12.73 -3.67
N PHE A 183 -6.26 -13.66 -3.43
CA PHE A 183 -7.51 -13.76 -4.18
C PHE A 183 -8.67 -13.81 -3.20
N ASP A 184 -9.59 -12.86 -3.27
CA ASP A 184 -10.81 -12.80 -2.47
C ASP A 184 -12.05 -12.74 -3.36
N VAL A 185 -13.12 -13.37 -2.89
CA VAL A 185 -14.46 -13.30 -3.48
C VAL A 185 -15.43 -12.93 -2.38
N THR A 186 -16.14 -11.83 -2.56
CA THR A 186 -17.15 -11.36 -1.63
C THR A 186 -18.47 -11.20 -2.34
N ILE A 187 -19.51 -11.80 -1.78
CA ILE A 187 -20.90 -11.59 -2.21
C ILE A 187 -21.55 -10.68 -1.18
N MET A 188 -22.17 -9.60 -1.65
CA MET A 188 -22.78 -8.60 -0.79
C MET A 188 -24.08 -8.07 -1.38
N GLU A 189 -24.89 -7.47 -0.51
CA GLU A 189 -26.10 -6.76 -0.85
C GLU A 189 -25.89 -5.26 -0.57
N MET A 190 -26.32 -4.44 -1.52
CA MET A 190 -26.23 -2.99 -1.45
C MET A 190 -27.62 -2.40 -1.60
N ALA A 191 -28.09 -1.67 -0.60
CA ALA A 191 -29.41 -1.03 -0.62
C ALA A 191 -29.41 0.20 0.31
N ASP A 192 -29.90 1.36 -0.16
CA ASP A 192 -30.08 2.58 0.63
C ASP A 192 -28.85 2.97 1.48
N GLY A 193 -27.65 2.88 0.88
CA GLY A 193 -26.39 3.19 1.56
C GLY A 193 -25.91 2.13 2.57
N VAL A 194 -26.64 1.02 2.73
CA VAL A 194 -26.22 -0.15 3.49
C VAL A 194 -25.47 -1.11 2.56
N PHE A 195 -24.28 -1.53 2.99
CA PHE A 195 -23.45 -2.52 2.31
C PHE A 195 -23.31 -3.72 3.26
N GLU A 196 -24.01 -4.81 2.97
CA GLU A 196 -24.00 -6.01 3.79
C GLU A 196 -23.27 -7.14 3.09
N VAL A 197 -22.17 -7.60 3.69
CA VAL A 197 -21.47 -8.78 3.22
C VAL A 197 -22.30 -10.02 3.57
N LEU A 198 -22.70 -10.78 2.55
CA LEU A 198 -23.42 -12.05 2.72
C LEU A 198 -22.47 -13.22 2.91
N SER A 199 -21.34 -13.19 2.19
CA SER A 199 -20.28 -14.20 2.34
C SER A 199 -18.96 -13.71 1.79
N THR A 200 -17.87 -14.26 2.32
CA THR A 200 -16.53 -14.10 1.75
C THR A 200 -15.78 -15.43 1.69
N SER A 201 -14.93 -15.60 0.70
CA SER A 201 -14.02 -16.74 0.56
C SER A 201 -12.80 -16.32 -0.24
N GLY A 202 -11.64 -16.92 0.01
CA GLY A 202 -10.42 -16.54 -0.70
C GLY A 202 -9.26 -17.50 -0.49
N ASP A 203 -8.10 -17.06 -0.99
CA ASP A 203 -6.78 -17.65 -0.79
C ASP A 203 -5.74 -16.54 -0.65
N THR A 204 -5.10 -16.46 0.52
CA THR A 204 -4.14 -15.42 0.87
C THR A 204 -2.75 -15.63 0.23
N LEU A 205 -2.56 -16.72 -0.51
CA LEU A 205 -1.31 -17.07 -1.21
C LEU A 205 -1.57 -17.41 -2.69
N LEU A 206 -2.49 -16.70 -3.32
CA LEU A 206 -2.86 -16.87 -4.72
C LEU A 206 -3.00 -15.52 -5.41
N GLY A 207 -2.28 -15.25 -6.49
CA GLY A 207 -2.40 -13.99 -7.21
C GLY A 207 -1.50 -13.85 -8.44
N GLY A 208 -1.31 -12.61 -8.88
CA GLY A 208 -0.48 -12.25 -10.03
C GLY A 208 0.99 -12.70 -9.89
N THR A 209 1.50 -12.79 -8.66
CA THR A 209 2.83 -13.32 -8.35
C THR A 209 2.99 -14.76 -8.81
N ASP A 210 2.01 -15.62 -8.54
CA ASP A 210 2.13 -17.04 -8.87
C ASP A 210 2.03 -17.23 -10.40
N MET A 211 1.32 -16.33 -11.09
CA MET A 211 1.33 -16.25 -12.55
C MET A 211 2.72 -15.87 -13.07
N ASP A 212 3.37 -14.86 -12.47
CA ASP A 212 4.73 -14.47 -12.85
C ASP A 212 5.71 -15.62 -12.65
N ASP A 213 5.60 -16.35 -11.55
CA ASP A 213 6.47 -17.48 -11.24
C ASP A 213 6.35 -18.59 -12.31
N THR A 214 5.14 -18.89 -12.83
CA THR A 214 4.98 -19.83 -13.96
C THR A 214 5.66 -19.38 -15.25
N ILE A 215 5.69 -18.06 -15.50
CA ILE A 215 6.35 -17.47 -16.67
C ILE A 215 7.86 -17.52 -16.51
N ILE A 216 8.36 -17.18 -15.31
CA ILE A 216 9.79 -17.20 -14.99
C ILE A 216 10.33 -18.62 -15.13
N ASP A 217 9.62 -19.63 -14.62
CA ASP A 217 10.01 -21.02 -14.78
C ASP A 217 10.07 -21.42 -16.26
N TRP A 218 9.08 -21.05 -17.06
CA TRP A 218 9.09 -21.32 -18.49
C TRP A 218 10.27 -20.67 -19.22
N LEU A 219 10.59 -19.41 -18.91
CA LEU A 219 11.74 -18.71 -19.47
C LEU A 219 13.08 -19.36 -19.05
N ALA A 220 13.20 -19.72 -17.77
CA ALA A 220 14.40 -20.35 -17.23
C ALA A 220 14.63 -21.73 -17.84
N GLU A 221 13.59 -22.55 -17.99
CA GLU A 221 13.68 -23.87 -18.61
C GLU A 221 14.04 -23.79 -20.10
N ASN A 222 13.47 -22.84 -20.86
CA ASN A 222 13.88 -22.61 -22.25
C ASN A 222 15.37 -22.24 -22.34
N PHE A 223 15.82 -21.28 -21.52
CA PHE A 223 17.22 -20.87 -21.52
C PHE A 223 18.15 -22.03 -21.16
N LYS A 224 17.76 -22.84 -20.16
CA LYS A 224 18.50 -24.00 -19.69
C LYS A 224 18.58 -25.10 -20.73
N ALA A 225 17.50 -25.35 -21.49
CA ALA A 225 17.51 -26.30 -22.59
C ALA A 225 18.52 -25.91 -23.68
N ASP A 226 18.58 -24.62 -24.02
CA ASP A 226 19.47 -24.12 -25.08
C ASP A 226 20.93 -23.95 -24.62
N ASN A 227 21.15 -23.62 -23.35
CA ASN A 227 22.46 -23.17 -22.85
C ASN A 227 23.06 -24.01 -21.73
N GLY A 228 22.31 -24.98 -21.19
CA GLY A 228 22.74 -25.86 -20.09
C GLY A 228 22.82 -25.20 -18.72
N VAL A 229 22.35 -23.95 -18.56
CA VAL A 229 22.47 -23.15 -17.33
C VAL A 229 21.10 -22.73 -16.83
N ASP A 230 20.90 -22.84 -15.51
CA ASP A 230 19.66 -22.44 -14.85
C ASP A 230 19.80 -21.02 -14.28
N LEU A 231 19.17 -20.05 -14.94
CA LEU A 231 19.25 -18.63 -14.55
C LEU A 231 18.66 -18.34 -13.16
N ARG A 232 17.83 -19.23 -12.60
CA ARG A 232 17.27 -19.06 -11.25
C ARG A 232 18.33 -19.17 -10.15
N GLN A 233 19.49 -19.73 -10.46
CA GLN A 233 20.60 -19.86 -9.52
C GLN A 233 21.45 -18.58 -9.42
N ASP A 234 21.26 -17.63 -10.34
CA ASP A 234 21.93 -16.33 -10.32
C ASP A 234 20.95 -15.23 -9.89
N PRO A 235 21.16 -14.58 -8.74
CA PRO A 235 20.19 -13.61 -8.22
C PRO A 235 19.90 -12.44 -9.17
N ALA A 236 20.90 -11.95 -9.90
CA ALA A 236 20.74 -10.82 -10.80
C ALA A 236 19.98 -11.22 -12.08
N ALA A 237 20.34 -12.36 -12.70
CA ALA A 237 19.64 -12.90 -13.86
C ALA A 237 18.20 -13.29 -13.51
N PHE A 238 17.98 -13.88 -12.33
CA PHE A 238 16.65 -14.21 -11.83
C PHE A 238 15.77 -12.97 -11.65
N GLN A 239 16.30 -11.88 -11.08
CA GLN A 239 15.56 -10.62 -10.98
C GLN A 239 15.20 -10.06 -12.36
N ARG A 240 16.12 -10.11 -13.33
CA ARG A 240 15.85 -9.66 -14.70
C ARG A 240 14.80 -10.53 -15.41
N LEU A 241 14.82 -11.85 -15.17
CA LEU A 241 13.78 -12.76 -15.66
C LEU A 241 12.41 -12.41 -15.07
N ARG A 242 12.36 -12.13 -13.76
CA ARG A 242 11.14 -11.72 -13.07
C ARG A 242 10.55 -10.44 -13.67
N ASP A 243 11.38 -9.40 -13.81
CA ASP A 243 10.93 -8.11 -14.35
C ASP A 243 10.42 -8.26 -15.79
N ALA A 244 11.11 -9.06 -16.61
CA ALA A 244 10.72 -9.32 -17.98
C ALA A 244 9.44 -10.18 -18.10
N GLY A 245 9.29 -11.18 -17.23
CA GLY A 245 8.10 -12.03 -17.16
C GLY A 245 6.86 -11.25 -16.75
N GLU A 246 6.96 -10.44 -15.69
CA GLU A 246 5.87 -9.55 -15.24
C GLU A 246 5.48 -8.57 -16.36
N LYS A 247 6.47 -7.92 -16.99
CA LYS A 247 6.23 -6.99 -18.10
C LYS A 247 5.52 -7.67 -19.27
N ALA A 248 5.97 -8.86 -19.68
CA ALA A 248 5.36 -9.60 -20.78
C ALA A 248 3.92 -10.01 -20.45
N LYS A 249 3.64 -10.45 -19.20
CA LYS A 249 2.29 -10.75 -18.72
C LYS A 249 1.35 -9.55 -18.87
N ILE A 250 1.82 -8.38 -18.43
CA ILE A 250 1.04 -7.13 -18.50
C ILE A 250 0.82 -6.73 -19.96
N GLU A 251 1.87 -6.75 -20.80
CA GLU A 251 1.79 -6.40 -22.22
C GLU A 251 0.82 -7.29 -23.00
N LEU A 252 0.80 -8.60 -22.70
CA LEU A 252 -0.11 -9.56 -23.32
C LEU A 252 -1.58 -9.41 -22.89
N SER A 253 -1.87 -8.55 -21.91
CA SER A 253 -3.25 -8.19 -21.57
C SER A 253 -3.90 -7.30 -22.64
N SER A 254 -3.11 -6.52 -23.38
CA SER A 254 -3.58 -5.67 -24.49
C SER A 254 -3.13 -6.19 -25.86
N THR A 255 -1.99 -6.87 -25.94
CA THR A 255 -1.42 -7.39 -27.20
C THR A 255 -1.57 -8.91 -27.33
N VAL A 256 -1.46 -9.44 -28.54
CA VAL A 256 -1.56 -10.91 -28.79
C VAL A 256 -0.20 -11.62 -28.71
N LYS A 257 0.89 -10.86 -28.74
CA LYS A 257 2.27 -11.33 -28.74
C LYS A 257 3.17 -10.27 -28.10
N ALA A 258 4.12 -10.70 -27.30
CA ALA A 258 5.18 -9.88 -26.72
C ALA A 258 6.53 -10.56 -26.97
N THR A 259 7.57 -9.76 -27.19
CA THR A 259 8.95 -10.26 -27.35
C THR A 259 9.74 -9.99 -26.09
N ILE A 260 10.22 -11.05 -25.46
CA ILE A 260 11.05 -10.98 -24.26
C ILE A 260 12.50 -11.01 -24.72
N ASN A 261 13.21 -9.91 -24.53
CA ASN A 261 14.60 -9.76 -24.95
C ASN A 261 15.48 -9.29 -23.77
N LEU A 262 16.33 -10.20 -23.31
CA LEU A 262 17.32 -9.99 -22.25
C LEU A 262 18.73 -10.22 -22.81
N PRO A 263 19.37 -9.16 -23.33
CA PRO A 263 20.75 -9.23 -23.78
C PRO A 263 21.68 -9.36 -22.56
N TYR A 264 22.82 -10.00 -22.77
CA TYR A 264 23.85 -10.26 -21.73
C TYR A 264 23.24 -10.79 -20.42
N ILE A 265 22.32 -11.76 -20.49
CA ILE A 265 21.66 -12.33 -19.30
C ILE A 265 22.57 -13.29 -18.54
N TRP A 266 23.54 -13.87 -19.23
CA TRP A 266 24.55 -14.76 -18.67
C TRP A 266 25.85 -14.63 -19.46
N ALA A 267 26.97 -15.10 -18.90
CA ALA A 267 28.22 -15.23 -19.62
C ALA A 267 28.96 -16.50 -19.18
N ASP A 268 29.64 -17.16 -20.12
CA ASP A 268 30.56 -18.25 -19.84
C ASP A 268 31.86 -18.09 -20.64
N SER A 269 32.71 -19.13 -20.66
CA SER A 269 33.99 -19.10 -21.39
C SER A 269 33.84 -18.98 -22.90
N ALA A 270 32.67 -19.29 -23.48
CA ALA A 270 32.37 -19.11 -24.90
C ALA A 270 31.89 -17.70 -25.23
N GLY A 271 31.46 -16.91 -24.23
CA GLY A 271 31.06 -15.52 -24.37
C GLY A 271 29.74 -15.18 -23.69
N PRO A 272 29.21 -13.97 -23.91
CA PRO A 272 27.91 -13.56 -23.39
C PRO A 272 26.77 -14.32 -24.07
N LYS A 273 25.76 -14.67 -23.29
CA LYS A 273 24.52 -15.32 -23.73
C LYS A 273 23.33 -14.36 -23.59
N HIS A 274 22.33 -14.59 -24.41
CA HIS A 274 21.14 -13.74 -24.50
C HIS A 274 19.89 -14.63 -24.40
N LEU A 275 18.80 -14.07 -23.89
CA LEU A 275 17.50 -14.70 -23.95
C LEU A 275 16.60 -13.83 -24.84
N GLU A 276 16.23 -14.36 -26.00
CA GLU A 276 15.27 -13.74 -26.91
C GLU A 276 14.17 -14.76 -27.23
N VAL A 277 12.97 -14.51 -26.72
CA VAL A 277 11.86 -15.43 -26.85
C VAL A 277 10.57 -14.67 -27.11
N ASP A 278 9.84 -15.10 -28.12
CA ASP A 278 8.50 -14.62 -28.40
C ASP A 278 7.46 -15.38 -27.58
N MET A 279 6.62 -14.64 -26.84
CA MET A 279 5.49 -15.20 -26.11
C MET A 279 4.18 -14.73 -26.73
N THR A 280 3.28 -15.68 -27.00
CA THR A 280 1.92 -15.37 -27.44
C THR A 280 0.98 -15.31 -26.24
N ARG A 281 -0.15 -14.59 -26.37
CA ARG A 281 -1.21 -14.58 -25.36
C ARG A 281 -1.73 -16.00 -25.08
N ALA A 282 -1.84 -16.83 -26.12
CA ALA A 282 -2.24 -18.23 -25.98
C ALA A 282 -1.26 -19.02 -25.10
N LYS A 283 0.06 -18.81 -25.27
CA LYS A 283 1.06 -19.44 -24.42
C LYS A 283 0.98 -18.94 -22.97
N LEU A 284 0.79 -17.65 -22.76
CA LEU A 284 0.57 -17.11 -21.41
C LEU A 284 -0.64 -17.77 -20.74
N GLN A 285 -1.77 -17.88 -21.45
CA GLN A 285 -2.98 -18.52 -20.94
C GLN A 285 -2.75 -19.97 -20.55
N GLU A 286 -2.00 -20.74 -21.37
CA GLU A 286 -1.59 -22.11 -21.05
C GLU A 286 -0.78 -22.18 -19.75
N LEU A 287 0.18 -21.27 -19.56
CA LEU A 287 1.06 -21.25 -18.39
C LEU A 287 0.33 -20.90 -17.10
N VAL A 288 -0.60 -19.93 -17.15
CA VAL A 288 -1.31 -19.45 -15.95
C VAL A 288 -2.56 -20.26 -15.60
N GLU A 289 -3.05 -21.12 -16.48
CA GLU A 289 -4.27 -21.92 -16.26
C GLU A 289 -4.27 -22.69 -14.92
N PRO A 290 -3.17 -23.35 -14.47
CA PRO A 290 -3.14 -24.01 -13.17
C PRO A 290 -3.35 -23.06 -11.99
N VAL A 291 -2.93 -21.80 -12.11
CA VAL A 291 -3.16 -20.75 -11.11
C VAL A 291 -4.62 -20.30 -11.15
N LEU A 292 -5.17 -20.05 -12.35
CA LEU A 292 -6.57 -19.65 -12.53
C LEU A 292 -7.56 -20.72 -12.04
N ALA A 293 -7.25 -22.00 -12.26
CA ALA A 293 -8.09 -23.09 -11.78
C ALA A 293 -8.28 -23.10 -10.26
N LYS A 294 -7.30 -22.60 -9.49
CA LYS A 294 -7.42 -22.47 -8.03
C LYS A 294 -8.46 -21.43 -7.61
N CYS A 295 -8.71 -20.42 -8.44
CA CYS A 295 -9.70 -19.37 -8.17
C CYS A 295 -11.16 -19.91 -8.20
N ASP A 296 -11.43 -20.99 -8.94
CA ASP A 296 -12.79 -21.52 -9.10
C ASP A 296 -13.43 -21.95 -7.79
N LYS A 297 -12.63 -22.51 -6.87
CA LYS A 297 -13.15 -23.08 -5.63
C LYS A 297 -13.65 -21.98 -4.68
N PRO A 298 -12.86 -20.92 -4.36
CA PRO A 298 -13.38 -19.79 -3.58
C PRO A 298 -14.62 -19.16 -4.18
N ILE A 299 -14.68 -18.96 -5.51
CA ILE A 299 -15.87 -18.38 -6.17
C ILE A 299 -17.12 -19.23 -5.89
N LYS A 300 -17.05 -20.54 -6.18
CA LYS A 300 -18.17 -21.46 -5.94
C LYS A 300 -18.56 -21.52 -4.46
N GLN A 301 -17.57 -21.44 -3.57
CA GLN A 301 -17.79 -21.49 -2.13
C GLN A 301 -18.52 -20.25 -1.62
N ALA A 302 -18.12 -19.05 -2.04
CA ALA A 302 -18.78 -17.80 -1.68
C ALA A 302 -20.26 -17.80 -2.11
N PHE A 303 -20.56 -18.14 -3.37
CA PHE A 303 -21.96 -18.26 -3.84
C PHE A 303 -22.77 -19.28 -3.03
N LYS A 304 -22.18 -20.44 -2.72
CA LYS A 304 -22.83 -21.46 -1.89
C LYS A 304 -23.15 -20.93 -0.48
N ASP A 305 -22.23 -20.20 0.14
CA ASP A 305 -22.39 -19.66 1.48
C ASP A 305 -23.40 -18.51 1.53
N ALA A 306 -23.41 -17.65 0.51
CA ALA A 306 -24.45 -16.64 0.30
C ALA A 306 -25.83 -17.24 -0.04
N LYS A 307 -25.91 -18.56 -0.29
CA LYS A 307 -27.12 -19.27 -0.75
C LYS A 307 -27.66 -18.70 -2.06
N LEU A 308 -26.77 -18.25 -2.94
CA LEU A 308 -27.08 -17.71 -4.25
C LEU A 308 -26.48 -18.57 -5.35
N LYS A 309 -27.10 -18.56 -6.52
CA LYS A 309 -26.53 -19.10 -7.75
C LYS A 309 -25.70 -18.02 -8.44
N PRO A 310 -24.67 -18.39 -9.22
CA PRO A 310 -23.80 -17.43 -9.89
C PRO A 310 -24.56 -16.36 -10.72
N GLY A 311 -25.66 -16.70 -11.39
CA GLY A 311 -26.46 -15.74 -12.18
C GLY A 311 -27.45 -14.87 -11.39
N GLU A 312 -27.55 -15.04 -10.08
CA GLU A 312 -28.50 -14.31 -9.21
C GLU A 312 -27.91 -13.01 -8.64
N VAL A 313 -26.65 -12.69 -8.93
CA VAL A 313 -26.09 -11.34 -8.66
C VAL A 313 -26.42 -10.39 -9.81
N ASP A 314 -26.58 -9.11 -9.47
CA ASP A 314 -26.90 -8.01 -10.38
C ASP A 314 -25.63 -7.38 -10.97
N LYS A 315 -24.55 -7.35 -10.19
CA LYS A 315 -23.31 -6.67 -10.54
C LYS A 315 -22.10 -7.55 -10.26
N VAL A 316 -21.09 -7.47 -11.13
CA VAL A 316 -19.82 -8.17 -10.96
C VAL A 316 -18.69 -7.14 -11.01
N LEU A 317 -18.00 -6.96 -9.90
CA LEU A 317 -16.87 -6.04 -9.78
C LEU A 317 -15.57 -6.84 -9.81
N LEU A 318 -14.67 -6.45 -10.71
CA LEU A 318 -13.33 -7.01 -10.79
C LEU A 318 -12.35 -6.04 -10.16
N VAL A 319 -11.51 -6.54 -9.25
CA VAL A 319 -10.56 -5.76 -8.46
C VAL A 319 -9.18 -6.42 -8.58
N GLY A 320 -8.12 -5.62 -8.55
CA GLY A 320 -6.74 -6.07 -8.68
C GLY A 320 -6.24 -6.13 -10.12
N GLY A 321 -4.97 -5.76 -10.32
CA GLY A 321 -4.32 -5.65 -11.63
C GLY A 321 -4.46 -6.90 -12.54
N PRO A 322 -4.23 -8.13 -12.05
CA PRO A 322 -4.45 -9.36 -12.81
C PRO A 322 -5.82 -9.51 -13.48
N THR A 323 -6.88 -8.89 -12.96
CA THR A 323 -8.22 -8.94 -13.59
C THR A 323 -8.31 -8.19 -14.92
N ARG A 324 -7.29 -7.40 -15.27
CA ARG A 324 -7.14 -6.79 -16.60
C ARG A 324 -6.81 -7.83 -17.68
N MET A 325 -6.32 -9.01 -17.31
CA MET A 325 -6.04 -10.09 -18.27
C MET A 325 -7.35 -10.60 -18.87
N PRO A 326 -7.49 -10.67 -20.21
CA PRO A 326 -8.73 -11.12 -20.86
C PRO A 326 -9.21 -12.49 -20.38
N ILE A 327 -8.27 -13.44 -20.18
CA ILE A 327 -8.61 -14.80 -19.74
C ILE A 327 -9.17 -14.85 -18.32
N VAL A 328 -8.72 -13.95 -17.42
CA VAL A 328 -9.23 -13.86 -16.04
C VAL A 328 -10.67 -13.37 -16.08
N ARG A 329 -10.89 -12.25 -16.79
CA ARG A 329 -12.22 -11.67 -16.98
C ARG A 329 -13.19 -12.69 -17.58
N GLU A 330 -12.83 -13.30 -18.71
CA GLU A 330 -13.67 -14.29 -19.39
C GLU A 330 -14.00 -15.48 -18.49
N ARG A 331 -13.03 -15.98 -17.70
CA ARG A 331 -13.26 -17.06 -16.76
C ARG A 331 -14.25 -16.68 -15.67
N PHE A 332 -14.06 -15.52 -15.04
CA PHE A 332 -14.93 -15.05 -13.97
C PHE A 332 -16.34 -14.77 -14.47
N GLU A 333 -16.48 -14.07 -15.60
CA GLU A 333 -17.77 -13.82 -16.25
C GLU A 333 -18.47 -15.12 -16.63
N LYS A 334 -17.73 -16.15 -17.08
CA LYS A 334 -18.29 -17.46 -17.41
C LYS A 334 -18.77 -18.23 -16.18
N ILE A 335 -18.02 -18.19 -15.08
CA ILE A 335 -18.41 -18.86 -13.82
C ILE A 335 -19.63 -18.18 -13.23
N ILE A 336 -19.68 -16.85 -13.27
CA ILE A 336 -20.76 -16.04 -12.71
C ILE A 336 -21.98 -16.04 -13.63
N GLY A 337 -21.78 -16.10 -14.94
CA GLY A 337 -22.85 -15.97 -15.92
C GLY A 337 -23.31 -14.52 -16.12
N ARG A 338 -22.50 -13.53 -15.70
CA ARG A 338 -22.75 -12.11 -15.88
C ARG A 338 -21.45 -11.39 -16.27
N LYS A 339 -21.57 -10.34 -17.07
CA LYS A 339 -20.43 -9.49 -17.46
C LYS A 339 -19.94 -8.66 -16.28
N ALA A 340 -18.65 -8.41 -16.24
CA ALA A 340 -18.05 -7.49 -15.30
C ALA A 340 -18.47 -6.05 -15.61
N GLU A 341 -18.73 -5.28 -14.56
CA GLU A 341 -19.00 -3.86 -14.66
C GLU A 341 -17.77 -3.10 -15.16
N SER A 342 -18.04 -2.03 -15.88
CA SER A 342 -17.03 -1.06 -16.32
C SER A 342 -17.36 0.29 -15.70
N GLY A 343 -16.35 1.04 -15.28
CA GLY A 343 -16.56 2.39 -14.70
C GLY A 343 -15.65 2.68 -13.53
N ILE A 344 -15.06 1.65 -12.95
CA ILE A 344 -14.07 1.77 -11.88
C ILE A 344 -12.76 1.13 -12.30
N ASP A 345 -11.66 1.80 -11.98
CA ASP A 345 -10.33 1.25 -12.18
C ASP A 345 -10.09 0.14 -11.13
N PRO A 346 -9.85 -1.12 -11.56
CA PRO A 346 -9.64 -2.23 -10.65
C PRO A 346 -8.40 -2.08 -9.76
N MET A 347 -7.48 -1.17 -10.08
CA MET A 347 -6.29 -0.91 -9.27
C MET A 347 -6.52 0.17 -8.21
N GLN A 348 -7.40 1.15 -8.49
CA GLN A 348 -7.59 2.33 -7.64
C GLN A 348 -8.77 2.24 -6.68
N CYS A 349 -9.73 1.37 -6.97
CA CYS A 349 -11.01 1.31 -6.26
C CYS A 349 -10.86 1.01 -4.77
N VAL A 350 -9.86 0.22 -4.40
CA VAL A 350 -9.62 -0.18 -3.01
C VAL A 350 -9.17 1.02 -2.18
N ALA A 351 -8.16 1.77 -2.65
CA ALA A 351 -7.70 2.98 -1.97
C ALA A 351 -8.80 4.06 -1.92
N MET A 352 -9.55 4.24 -3.02
CA MET A 352 -10.70 5.15 -3.07
C MET A 352 -11.78 4.79 -2.04
N GLY A 353 -12.09 3.50 -1.91
CA GLY A 353 -13.02 2.99 -0.91
C GLY A 353 -12.53 3.21 0.52
N ALA A 354 -11.25 3.00 0.78
CA ALA A 354 -10.65 3.27 2.08
C ALA A 354 -10.74 4.77 2.44
N ALA A 355 -10.53 5.66 1.46
CA ALA A 355 -10.66 7.10 1.67
C ALA A 355 -12.12 7.50 1.96
N LEU A 356 -13.09 6.88 1.28
CA LEU A 356 -14.51 7.04 1.58
C LEU A 356 -14.85 6.60 2.99
N GLN A 357 -14.30 5.47 3.44
CA GLN A 357 -14.45 5.02 4.83
C GLN A 357 -13.83 6.01 5.82
N GLY A 358 -12.70 6.62 5.49
CA GLY A 358 -12.13 7.74 6.27
C GLY A 358 -13.09 8.92 6.35
N GLY A 359 -13.71 9.28 5.22
CA GLY A 359 -14.77 10.29 5.15
C GLY A 359 -16.00 9.98 6.00
N VAL A 360 -16.42 8.71 6.09
CA VAL A 360 -17.51 8.27 6.98
C VAL A 360 -17.13 8.48 8.45
N ILE A 361 -15.89 8.12 8.84
CA ILE A 361 -15.38 8.29 10.20
C ILE A 361 -15.27 9.77 10.57
N ALA A 362 -14.80 10.60 9.63
CA ALA A 362 -14.69 12.05 9.79
C ALA A 362 -16.04 12.80 9.69
N GLY A 363 -17.13 12.10 9.35
CA GLY A 363 -18.47 12.67 9.20
C GLY A 363 -18.70 13.46 7.91
N ASP A 364 -17.78 13.39 6.94
CA ASP A 364 -17.90 14.03 5.61
C ASP A 364 -18.81 13.25 4.67
N VAL A 365 -18.82 11.92 4.81
CA VAL A 365 -19.69 11.02 4.04
C VAL A 365 -20.80 10.54 4.97
N LYS A 366 -22.06 10.84 4.61
CA LYS A 366 -23.25 10.50 5.38
C LYS A 366 -24.02 9.35 4.75
N ASP A 367 -24.83 8.70 5.57
CA ASP A 367 -25.78 7.66 5.16
C ASP A 367 -25.10 6.47 4.47
N VAL A 368 -23.95 6.05 5.03
CA VAL A 368 -23.26 4.82 4.64
C VAL A 368 -23.12 3.92 5.87
N LEU A 369 -23.60 2.69 5.76
CA LEU A 369 -23.46 1.67 6.79
C LEU A 369 -22.79 0.43 6.19
N LEU A 370 -21.63 0.06 6.73
CA LEU A 370 -20.94 -1.18 6.36
C LEU A 370 -21.21 -2.25 7.41
N LEU A 371 -21.81 -3.36 6.98
CA LEU A 371 -22.02 -4.58 7.75
C LEU A 371 -21.10 -5.67 7.18
N ASP A 372 -20.00 -5.92 7.87
CA ASP A 372 -19.01 -6.94 7.49
C ASP A 372 -19.32 -8.27 8.20
N VAL A 373 -18.55 -9.32 7.88
CA VAL A 373 -18.70 -10.65 8.47
C VAL A 373 -17.37 -11.21 8.98
N THR A 374 -17.43 -12.18 9.89
CA THR A 374 -16.24 -12.97 10.24
C THR A 374 -15.90 -13.97 9.12
N PRO A 375 -14.67 -14.02 8.59
CA PRO A 375 -14.32 -14.89 7.46
C PRO A 375 -14.20 -16.37 7.83
N LEU A 376 -13.99 -16.67 9.12
CA LEU A 376 -13.77 -18.02 9.64
C LEU A 376 -14.63 -18.27 10.88
N THR A 377 -14.98 -19.54 11.09
CA THR A 377 -15.75 -19.99 12.25
C THR A 377 -14.92 -19.89 13.52
N LEU A 378 -15.53 -19.35 14.57
CA LEU A 378 -14.96 -19.21 15.91
C LEU A 378 -15.61 -20.21 16.85
N GLY A 379 -14.81 -20.92 17.64
CA GLY A 379 -15.29 -21.97 18.53
C GLY A 379 -14.33 -22.28 19.67
N ILE A 380 -14.65 -23.34 20.41
CA ILE A 380 -13.79 -23.87 21.49
C ILE A 380 -13.49 -25.36 21.30
N GLU A 381 -12.38 -25.80 21.87
CA GLU A 381 -12.11 -27.24 22.05
C GLU A 381 -13.01 -27.83 23.14
N THR A 382 -13.67 -28.94 22.83
CA THR A 382 -14.46 -29.74 23.79
C THR A 382 -13.87 -31.13 23.98
N GLU A 383 -14.40 -31.91 24.93
CA GLU A 383 -13.98 -33.29 25.21
C GLU A 383 -13.86 -34.10 23.91
N GLY A 384 -12.75 -34.84 23.75
CA GLY A 384 -12.44 -35.59 22.53
C GLY A 384 -11.64 -34.82 21.47
N GLY A 385 -11.20 -33.58 21.76
CA GLY A 385 -10.38 -32.77 20.85
C GLY A 385 -11.16 -32.26 19.64
N VAL A 386 -12.47 -32.10 19.79
CA VAL A 386 -13.39 -31.64 18.75
C VAL A 386 -13.54 -30.13 18.84
N MET A 387 -13.60 -29.44 17.70
CA MET A 387 -13.97 -28.03 17.64
C MET A 387 -15.50 -27.90 17.70
N THR A 388 -16.00 -27.22 18.72
CA THR A 388 -17.42 -26.85 18.81
C THR A 388 -17.59 -25.40 18.37
N PRO A 389 -18.32 -25.12 17.27
CA PRO A 389 -18.53 -23.76 16.78
C PRO A 389 -19.48 -22.97 17.68
N LEU A 390 -19.21 -21.68 17.85
CA LEU A 390 -20.09 -20.72 18.53
C LEU A 390 -20.55 -19.60 17.60
N ILE A 391 -19.64 -19.07 16.78
CA ILE A 391 -19.93 -18.09 15.73
C ILE A 391 -19.46 -18.70 14.42
N GLU A 392 -20.39 -19.09 13.56
CA GLU A 392 -20.09 -19.62 12.23
C GLU A 392 -19.47 -18.53 11.36
N ARG A 393 -18.63 -18.92 10.40
CA ARG A 393 -18.15 -18.00 9.35
C ARG A 393 -19.31 -17.32 8.63
N ASN A 394 -19.03 -16.15 8.06
CA ASN A 394 -20.00 -15.27 7.41
C ASN A 394 -21.10 -14.73 8.36
N THR A 395 -20.94 -14.86 9.68
CA THR A 395 -21.82 -14.15 10.62
C THR A 395 -21.49 -12.67 10.61
N THR A 396 -22.50 -11.83 10.43
CA THR A 396 -22.39 -10.36 10.46
C THR A 396 -21.79 -9.87 11.78
N ILE A 397 -20.86 -8.92 11.71
CA ILE A 397 -20.21 -8.30 12.87
C ILE A 397 -20.62 -6.82 12.98
N PRO A 398 -20.80 -6.30 14.20
CA PRO A 398 -20.56 -6.93 15.50
C PRO A 398 -21.66 -7.93 15.89
N THR A 399 -21.29 -8.98 16.65
CA THR A 399 -22.24 -10.00 17.12
C THR A 399 -21.79 -10.64 18.43
N GLY A 400 -22.73 -11.27 19.15
CA GLY A 400 -22.47 -11.98 20.39
C GLY A 400 -23.19 -13.33 20.42
N LYS A 401 -22.50 -14.39 20.79
CA LYS A 401 -23.05 -15.74 20.98
C LYS A 401 -22.58 -16.32 22.29
N GLN A 402 -23.46 -17.04 22.98
CA GLN A 402 -23.11 -17.74 24.21
C GLN A 402 -23.64 -19.18 24.16
N ASN A 403 -22.90 -20.08 24.78
CA ASN A 403 -23.32 -21.46 24.94
C ASN A 403 -22.87 -21.99 26.32
N THR A 404 -23.63 -22.93 26.87
CA THR A 404 -23.35 -23.52 28.18
C THR A 404 -22.68 -24.87 28.02
N PHE A 405 -21.53 -25.02 28.69
CA PHE A 405 -20.73 -26.22 28.75
C PHE A 405 -20.67 -26.75 30.18
N SER A 406 -20.07 -27.92 30.37
CA SER A 406 -19.90 -28.53 31.69
C SER A 406 -18.54 -29.21 31.84
N THR A 407 -18.24 -29.68 33.06
CA THR A 407 -17.00 -30.42 33.35
C THR A 407 -16.95 -31.77 32.66
N ALA A 408 -15.75 -32.18 32.27
CA ALA A 408 -15.46 -33.47 31.61
C ALA A 408 -15.03 -34.57 32.60
N ALA A 409 -14.82 -34.24 33.88
CA ALA A 409 -14.51 -35.20 34.94
C ALA A 409 -15.18 -34.84 36.27
N ASP A 410 -15.32 -35.84 37.14
CA ASP A 410 -15.82 -35.66 38.51
C ASP A 410 -14.86 -34.80 39.34
N ASN A 411 -15.40 -33.88 40.13
CA ASN A 411 -14.64 -32.99 41.03
C ASN A 411 -13.57 -32.14 40.30
N GLN A 412 -13.78 -31.84 39.02
CA GLN A 412 -12.88 -31.01 38.22
C GLN A 412 -12.83 -29.56 38.78
N PRO A 413 -11.67 -29.08 39.27
CA PRO A 413 -11.57 -27.79 39.96
C PRO A 413 -11.46 -26.58 39.01
N SER A 414 -11.20 -26.84 37.72
CA SER A 414 -11.07 -25.82 36.67
C SER A 414 -11.41 -26.36 35.29
N VAL A 415 -11.87 -25.49 34.40
CA VAL A 415 -12.13 -25.80 32.98
C VAL A 415 -11.19 -24.94 32.12
N GLU A 416 -10.43 -25.56 31.21
CA GLU A 416 -9.66 -24.84 30.19
C GLU A 416 -10.59 -24.47 29.04
N ILE A 417 -10.60 -23.19 28.68
CA ILE A 417 -11.28 -22.65 27.51
C ILE A 417 -10.22 -22.41 26.44
N HIS A 418 -10.18 -23.30 25.45
CA HIS A 418 -9.27 -23.19 24.31
C HIS A 418 -10.02 -22.69 23.08
N ILE A 419 -9.72 -21.46 22.69
CA ILE A 419 -10.41 -20.72 21.62
C ILE A 419 -9.71 -20.97 20.29
N LEU A 420 -10.50 -21.26 19.27
CA LEU A 420 -10.06 -21.71 17.96
C LEU A 420 -10.75 -20.92 16.84
N GLN A 421 -10.05 -20.79 15.71
CA GLN A 421 -10.57 -20.26 14.45
C GLN A 421 -10.29 -21.25 13.31
N GLY A 422 -11.33 -21.63 12.56
CA GLY A 422 -11.21 -22.48 11.38
C GLY A 422 -12.41 -23.40 11.13
N GLU A 423 -12.35 -24.14 10.01
CA GLU A 423 -13.47 -24.94 9.51
C GLU A 423 -13.27 -26.46 9.71
N ARG A 424 -12.21 -26.86 10.42
CA ARG A 424 -11.87 -28.29 10.61
C ARG A 424 -12.62 -28.83 11.82
N PRO A 425 -13.12 -30.08 11.77
CA PRO A 425 -13.88 -30.64 12.89
C PRO A 425 -13.00 -30.94 14.13
N MET A 426 -11.70 -31.15 13.95
CA MET A 426 -10.77 -31.46 15.04
C MET A 426 -10.03 -30.20 15.48
N ALA A 427 -9.99 -29.94 16.79
CA ALA A 427 -9.40 -28.74 17.38
C ALA A 427 -7.95 -28.51 16.93
N GLY A 428 -7.11 -29.56 16.98
CA GLY A 428 -5.69 -29.48 16.59
C GLY A 428 -5.41 -29.23 15.10
N GLN A 429 -6.45 -29.12 14.26
CA GLN A 429 -6.32 -28.79 12.84
C GLN A 429 -6.76 -27.35 12.52
N ASN A 430 -7.17 -26.60 13.54
CA ASN A 430 -7.56 -25.19 13.43
C ASN A 430 -6.51 -24.30 14.10
N THR A 431 -6.64 -22.99 13.88
CA THR A 431 -5.75 -21.98 14.47
C THR A 431 -6.16 -21.72 15.92
N THR A 432 -5.25 -21.94 16.85
CA THR A 432 -5.41 -21.52 18.24
C THR A 432 -5.32 -20.01 18.35
N LEU A 433 -6.38 -19.38 18.88
CA LEU A 433 -6.37 -17.94 19.17
C LEU A 433 -5.93 -17.65 20.61
N GLY A 434 -6.34 -18.50 21.57
CA GLY A 434 -6.01 -18.29 22.97
C GLY A 434 -6.48 -19.41 23.88
N LYS A 435 -5.93 -19.43 25.10
CA LYS A 435 -6.32 -20.38 26.16
C LYS A 435 -6.40 -19.65 27.49
N PHE A 436 -7.41 -19.95 28.28
CA PHE A 436 -7.47 -19.51 29.68
C PHE A 436 -8.20 -20.53 30.54
N MET A 437 -7.95 -20.50 31.85
CA MET A 437 -8.59 -21.42 32.81
C MET A 437 -9.62 -20.68 33.64
N LEU A 438 -10.86 -21.18 33.64
CA LEU A 438 -11.84 -20.84 34.66
C LEU A 438 -11.58 -21.71 35.89
N THR A 439 -11.07 -21.12 36.96
CA THR A 439 -10.75 -21.80 38.22
C THR A 439 -11.82 -21.58 39.28
N GLY A 440 -11.78 -22.36 40.36
CA GLY A 440 -12.70 -22.19 41.49
C GLY A 440 -14.05 -22.86 41.28
N ILE A 441 -14.10 -23.93 40.48
CA ILE A 441 -15.31 -24.75 40.31
C ILE A 441 -15.45 -25.68 41.53
N PRO A 442 -16.59 -25.64 42.26
CA PRO A 442 -16.80 -26.51 43.42
C PRO A 442 -16.80 -28.00 43.03
N PRO A 443 -16.37 -28.91 43.93
CA PRO A 443 -16.44 -30.34 43.69
C PRO A 443 -17.88 -30.79 43.41
N ALA A 444 -18.13 -31.28 42.19
CA ALA A 444 -19.41 -31.80 41.75
C ALA A 444 -19.20 -32.98 40.77
N PRO A 445 -20.20 -33.88 40.61
CA PRO A 445 -20.15 -34.89 39.56
C PRO A 445 -19.98 -34.25 38.17
N ARG A 446 -19.38 -35.00 37.24
CA ARG A 446 -19.27 -34.62 35.83
C ARG A 446 -20.62 -34.20 35.27
N GLY A 447 -20.65 -33.11 34.49
CA GLY A 447 -21.88 -32.65 33.84
C GLY A 447 -22.78 -31.76 34.71
N VAL A 448 -22.47 -31.58 36.00
CA VAL A 448 -23.26 -30.74 36.91
C VAL A 448 -22.90 -29.26 36.81
N PRO A 449 -21.62 -28.83 36.92
CA PRO A 449 -21.26 -27.41 36.79
C PRO A 449 -21.71 -26.84 35.44
N GLN A 450 -22.25 -25.63 35.43
CA GLN A 450 -22.73 -24.98 34.21
C GLN A 450 -21.83 -23.80 33.89
N VAL A 451 -20.94 -23.97 32.91
CA VAL A 451 -19.99 -22.95 32.47
C VAL A 451 -20.53 -22.29 31.21
N GLU A 452 -21.06 -21.08 31.34
CA GLU A 452 -21.46 -20.27 30.20
C GLU A 452 -20.24 -19.63 29.56
N VAL A 453 -20.01 -19.91 28.28
CA VAL A 453 -18.95 -19.29 27.49
C VAL A 453 -19.59 -18.36 26.48
N LYS A 454 -19.18 -17.10 26.49
CA LYS A 454 -19.69 -16.03 25.63
C LYS A 454 -18.58 -15.49 24.74
N PHE A 455 -18.87 -15.37 23.46
CA PHE A 455 -18.03 -14.79 22.43
C PHE A 455 -18.72 -13.51 21.96
N ASP A 456 -18.03 -12.38 22.05
CA ASP A 456 -18.47 -11.08 21.51
C ASP A 456 -17.42 -10.58 20.52
N ILE A 457 -17.79 -10.36 19.26
CA ILE A 457 -16.93 -9.80 18.24
C ILE A 457 -17.41 -8.38 17.89
N ASP A 458 -16.48 -7.43 17.89
CA ASP A 458 -16.78 -6.02 17.64
C ASP A 458 -16.73 -5.64 16.15
N ARG A 459 -16.88 -4.34 15.85
CA ARG A 459 -16.85 -3.80 14.48
C ARG A 459 -15.48 -3.89 13.79
N ASN A 460 -14.42 -4.08 14.57
CA ASN A 460 -13.05 -4.26 14.08
C ASN A 460 -12.67 -5.74 13.96
N GLY A 461 -13.58 -6.65 14.31
CA GLY A 461 -13.32 -8.08 14.37
C GLY A 461 -12.60 -8.54 15.64
N ILE A 462 -12.49 -7.70 16.68
CA ILE A 462 -11.83 -8.06 17.94
C ILE A 462 -12.76 -8.97 18.75
N LEU A 463 -12.27 -10.17 19.08
CA LEU A 463 -13.00 -11.17 19.83
C LEU A 463 -12.76 -11.02 21.34
N ASN A 464 -13.84 -10.85 22.08
CA ASN A 464 -13.87 -10.92 23.54
C ASN A 464 -14.50 -12.25 23.94
N VAL A 465 -13.80 -13.03 24.75
CA VAL A 465 -14.33 -14.31 25.27
C VAL A 465 -14.43 -14.25 26.78
N SER A 466 -15.62 -14.51 27.33
CA SER A 466 -15.80 -14.72 28.76
C SER A 466 -16.32 -16.12 29.05
N ALA A 467 -15.95 -16.66 30.21
CA ALA A 467 -16.47 -17.89 30.74
C ALA A 467 -16.91 -17.67 32.19
N LYS A 468 -18.16 -18.01 32.50
CA LYS A 468 -18.79 -17.82 33.79
C LYS A 468 -19.40 -19.10 34.30
N ASP A 469 -19.03 -19.54 35.49
CA ASP A 469 -19.76 -20.59 36.19
C ASP A 469 -21.06 -20.01 36.76
N LEU A 470 -22.20 -20.51 36.28
CA LEU A 470 -23.52 -20.03 36.70
C LEU A 470 -23.85 -20.41 38.15
N GLY A 471 -23.18 -21.42 38.72
CA GLY A 471 -23.39 -21.83 40.11
C GLY A 471 -22.74 -20.90 41.11
N THR A 472 -21.47 -20.54 40.89
CA THR A 472 -20.70 -19.66 41.80
C THR A 472 -20.73 -18.18 41.40
N GLY A 473 -21.04 -17.89 40.13
CA GLY A 473 -20.88 -16.56 39.56
C GLY A 473 -19.42 -16.20 39.23
N ASN A 474 -18.46 -17.10 39.48
CA ASN A 474 -17.06 -16.89 39.11
C ASN A 474 -16.94 -16.72 37.60
N GLU A 475 -16.25 -15.68 37.18
CA GLU A 475 -16.04 -15.34 35.78
C GLU A 475 -14.55 -15.15 35.50
N GLN A 476 -14.12 -15.60 34.33
CA GLN A 476 -12.85 -15.26 33.73
C GLN A 476 -13.12 -14.77 32.32
N LYS A 477 -12.41 -13.73 31.90
CA LYS A 477 -12.53 -13.20 30.55
C LYS A 477 -11.15 -12.95 29.99
N ILE A 478 -11.04 -13.16 28.69
CA ILE A 478 -9.86 -12.83 27.91
C ILE A 478 -10.34 -12.00 26.72
N GLU A 479 -9.66 -10.90 26.48
CA GLU A 479 -9.74 -10.23 25.20
C GLU A 479 -8.75 -10.94 24.28
N ILE A 480 -9.27 -11.58 23.23
CA ILE A 480 -8.46 -12.16 22.18
C ILE A 480 -8.06 -11.03 21.26
N LYS A 481 -7.03 -10.31 21.72
CA LYS A 481 -6.21 -9.52 20.83
C LYS A 481 -5.40 -10.52 20.01
N ALA A 482 -5.46 -10.36 18.71
CA ALA A 482 -4.48 -10.95 17.82
C ALA A 482 -3.08 -10.77 18.43
N LYS A 483 -2.29 -11.84 18.46
CA LYS A 483 -0.93 -11.73 18.96
C LYS A 483 -0.16 -10.85 17.98
N SER A 484 0.28 -9.69 18.43
CA SER A 484 1.34 -9.00 17.73
C SER A 484 2.62 -9.83 17.87
N ASN A 485 3.36 -9.96 16.77
CA ASN A 485 4.69 -10.55 16.78
C ASN A 485 5.76 -9.58 17.33
N LEU A 486 5.30 -8.41 17.77
CA LEU A 486 6.08 -7.36 18.41
C LEU A 486 5.44 -7.04 19.77
N THR A 487 6.24 -6.85 20.81
CA THR A 487 5.72 -6.32 22.08
C THR A 487 5.42 -4.83 21.95
N ASP A 488 4.60 -4.28 22.86
CA ASP A 488 4.35 -2.83 22.89
C ASP A 488 5.67 -2.04 23.01
N GLU A 489 6.63 -2.53 23.81
CA GLU A 489 7.96 -1.92 23.92
C GLU A 489 8.76 -2.00 22.62
N GLU A 490 8.69 -3.13 21.91
CA GLU A 490 9.32 -3.26 20.59
C GLU A 490 8.69 -2.29 19.59
N ILE A 491 7.35 -2.19 19.55
CA ILE A 491 6.64 -1.25 18.68
C ILE A 491 7.07 0.19 18.99
N GLU A 492 7.09 0.60 20.26
CA GLU A 492 7.53 1.95 20.65
C GLU A 492 9.00 2.21 20.27
N ALA A 493 9.87 1.21 20.43
CA ALA A 493 11.26 1.31 20.00
C ALA A 493 11.36 1.47 18.47
N ARG A 494 10.53 0.74 17.71
CA ARG A 494 10.49 0.84 16.25
C ARG A 494 9.89 2.16 15.78
N VAL A 495 8.87 2.69 16.45
CA VAL A 495 8.35 4.04 16.17
C VAL A 495 9.47 5.07 16.30
N LYS A 496 10.25 5.02 17.39
CA LYS A 496 11.39 5.94 17.58
C LYS A 496 12.49 5.75 16.53
N GLU A 497 12.81 4.52 16.15
CA GLU A 497 13.78 4.24 15.06
C GLU A 497 13.25 4.77 13.72
N ALA A 498 11.95 4.59 13.46
CA ALA A 498 11.28 5.02 12.25
C ALA A 498 11.18 6.55 12.15
N GLU A 499 10.98 7.25 13.27
CA GLU A 499 11.05 8.72 13.39
C GLU A 499 12.47 9.24 13.15
N ALA A 500 13.49 8.59 13.73
CA ALA A 500 14.89 8.97 13.50
C ALA A 500 15.27 8.84 12.01
N HIS A 501 14.84 7.76 11.36
CA HIS A 501 15.05 7.57 9.92
C HIS A 501 14.27 8.56 9.05
N ALA A 502 13.08 8.99 9.47
CA ALA A 502 12.34 10.03 8.76
C ALA A 502 13.09 11.37 8.77
N GLU A 503 13.76 11.70 9.88
CA GLU A 503 14.62 12.89 9.95
C GLU A 503 15.89 12.74 9.11
N ASP A 504 16.53 11.56 9.11
CA ASP A 504 17.67 11.26 8.22
C ASP A 504 17.28 11.42 6.73
N ASP A 505 16.13 10.86 6.34
CA ASP A 505 15.60 10.93 4.97
C ASP A 505 15.29 12.40 4.57
N LYS A 506 14.78 13.20 5.52
CA LYS A 506 14.52 14.63 5.31
C LYS A 506 15.81 15.43 5.11
N LEU A 507 16.85 15.17 5.91
CA LEU A 507 18.17 15.79 5.74
C LEU A 507 18.81 15.41 4.41
N LEU A 508 18.69 14.15 4.00
CA LEU A 508 19.17 13.68 2.69
C LEU A 508 18.42 14.36 1.55
N ARG A 509 17.10 14.48 1.65
CA ARG A 509 16.29 15.22 0.68
C ARG A 509 16.73 16.68 0.59
N GLU A 510 16.91 17.36 1.71
CA GLU A 510 17.37 18.75 1.75
C GLU A 510 18.76 18.91 1.12
N LEU A 511 19.67 17.94 1.34
CA LEU A 511 20.97 17.90 0.68
C LEU A 511 20.84 17.80 -0.84
N VAL A 512 20.01 16.88 -1.35
CA VAL A 512 19.79 16.72 -2.79
C VAL A 512 19.11 17.95 -3.41
N GLU A 513 18.11 18.52 -2.75
CA GLU A 513 17.44 19.74 -3.22
C GLU A 513 18.40 20.94 -3.26
N THR A 514 19.22 21.11 -2.22
CA THR A 514 20.25 22.16 -2.19
C THR A 514 21.29 21.93 -3.28
N ARG A 515 21.67 20.67 -3.56
CA ARG A 515 22.59 20.32 -4.65
C ARG A 515 22.02 20.72 -6.00
N ASN A 516 20.76 20.37 -6.27
CA ASN A 516 20.08 20.73 -7.52
C ASN A 516 19.92 22.24 -7.69
N GLN A 517 19.64 22.97 -6.60
CA GLN A 517 19.59 24.43 -6.59
C GLN A 517 20.97 25.03 -6.92
N GLY A 518 22.03 24.50 -6.30
CA GLY A 518 23.41 24.91 -6.58
C GLY A 518 23.80 24.68 -8.04
N GLU A 519 23.52 23.51 -8.61
CA GLU A 519 23.76 23.22 -10.03
C GLU A 519 22.97 24.15 -10.96
N SER A 520 21.70 24.40 -10.64
CA SER A 520 20.85 25.33 -11.40
C SER A 520 21.37 26.76 -11.34
N LEU A 521 21.86 27.19 -10.17
CA LEU A 521 22.45 28.50 -9.96
C LEU A 521 23.75 28.66 -10.76
N ILE A 522 24.64 27.65 -10.74
CA ILE A 522 25.86 27.63 -11.57
C ILE A 522 25.48 27.80 -13.05
N TYR A 523 24.55 27.00 -13.55
CA TYR A 523 24.14 27.07 -14.95
C TYR A 523 23.58 28.45 -15.34
N ALA A 524 22.71 29.02 -14.50
CA ALA A 524 22.12 30.33 -14.74
C ALA A 524 23.18 31.44 -14.76
N THR A 525 24.09 31.45 -13.79
CA THR A 525 25.17 32.43 -13.71
C THR A 525 26.17 32.28 -14.86
N GLU A 526 26.56 31.06 -15.24
CA GLU A 526 27.41 30.81 -16.41
C GLU A 526 26.79 31.33 -17.71
N LYS A 527 25.49 31.12 -17.87
CA LYS A 527 24.74 31.66 -19.02
C LYS A 527 24.79 33.19 -19.05
N SER A 528 24.51 33.84 -17.92
CA SER A 528 24.57 35.31 -17.80
C SER A 528 25.98 35.86 -18.07
N LEU A 529 27.02 35.21 -17.55
CA LEU A 529 28.41 35.59 -17.81
C LEU A 529 28.81 35.46 -19.29
N LYS A 530 28.22 34.49 -20.00
CA LYS A 530 28.43 34.31 -21.44
C LYS A 530 27.69 35.36 -22.27
N GLU A 531 26.48 35.74 -21.86
CA GLU A 531 25.68 36.78 -22.53
C GLU A 531 26.30 38.17 -22.37
N LEU A 532 26.91 38.46 -21.22
CA LEU A 532 27.57 39.74 -20.96
C LEU A 532 28.99 39.84 -21.54
N GLY A 533 29.68 38.71 -21.73
CA GLY A 533 31.01 38.69 -22.33
C GLY A 533 32.00 39.66 -21.65
N ASP A 534 32.62 40.54 -22.44
CA ASP A 534 33.65 41.49 -21.97
C ASP A 534 33.11 42.64 -21.10
N LYS A 535 31.78 42.69 -20.88
CA LYS A 535 31.13 43.75 -20.09
C LYS A 535 31.23 43.53 -18.59
N VAL A 536 31.61 42.34 -18.15
CA VAL A 536 31.91 42.02 -16.74
C VAL A 536 33.41 42.18 -16.53
N ASP A 537 33.80 42.99 -15.54
CA ASP A 537 35.21 43.23 -15.22
C ASP A 537 35.91 41.95 -14.73
N GLU A 538 37.24 41.89 -14.92
CA GLU A 538 38.03 40.70 -14.58
C GLU A 538 38.00 40.34 -13.09
N GLU A 539 37.86 41.33 -12.20
CA GLU A 539 37.82 41.11 -10.74
C GLU A 539 36.53 40.39 -10.34
N THR A 540 35.38 40.87 -10.83
CA THR A 540 34.07 40.24 -10.65
C THR A 540 34.05 38.84 -11.25
N ARG A 541 34.56 38.68 -12.48
CA ARG A 541 34.62 37.37 -13.16
C ARG A 541 35.45 36.36 -12.37
N LYS A 542 36.59 36.78 -11.82
CA LYS A 542 37.46 35.93 -11.02
C LYS A 542 36.81 35.52 -9.69
N GLY A 543 36.16 36.45 -8.99
CA GLY A 543 35.46 36.15 -7.74
C GLY A 543 34.32 35.13 -7.91
N ILE A 544 33.63 35.16 -9.06
CA ILE A 544 32.56 34.19 -9.37
C ILE A 544 33.14 32.80 -9.68
N GLU A 545 34.23 32.70 -10.44
CA GLU A 545 34.88 31.40 -10.70
C GLU A 545 35.44 30.77 -9.42
N GLU A 546 36.06 31.55 -8.53
CA GLU A 546 36.53 31.04 -7.22
C GLU A 546 35.36 30.51 -6.36
N ALA A 547 34.25 31.25 -6.28
CA ALA A 547 33.06 30.80 -5.55
C ALA A 547 32.37 29.59 -6.21
N LYS A 548 32.44 29.48 -7.54
CA LYS A 548 31.94 28.33 -8.30
C LYS A 548 32.73 27.07 -7.99
N GLU A 549 34.06 27.15 -7.94
CA GLU A 549 34.89 25.99 -7.60
C GLU A 549 34.53 25.43 -6.22
N LEU A 550 34.34 26.31 -5.24
CA LEU A 550 33.89 25.94 -3.89
C LEU A 550 32.51 25.29 -3.90
N LEU A 551 31.56 25.83 -4.66
CA LEU A 551 30.23 25.24 -4.79
C LEU A 551 30.27 23.88 -5.50
N VAL A 552 31.05 23.73 -6.57
CA VAL A 552 31.24 22.45 -7.28
C VAL A 552 31.88 21.40 -6.38
N GLU A 553 32.84 21.78 -5.55
CA GLU A 553 33.45 20.90 -4.57
C GLU A 553 32.43 20.48 -3.49
N ALA A 554 31.68 21.44 -2.95
CA ALA A 554 30.64 21.16 -1.95
C ALA A 554 29.51 20.28 -2.51
N ILE A 555 29.14 20.47 -3.79
CA ILE A 555 28.18 19.62 -4.51
C ILE A 555 28.67 18.17 -4.56
N ARG A 556 29.97 17.91 -4.68
CA ARG A 556 30.51 16.53 -4.72
C ARG A 556 30.59 15.86 -3.34
N GLY A 557 30.50 16.63 -2.26
CA GLY A 557 30.51 16.12 -0.89
C GLY A 557 29.13 15.82 -0.34
N ASP A 558 29.09 15.35 0.91
CA ASP A 558 27.87 14.94 1.63
C ASP A 558 27.48 15.90 2.78
N GLY A 559 28.13 17.06 2.88
CA GLY A 559 27.92 18.02 3.97
C GLY A 559 26.89 19.10 3.64
N LEU A 560 25.68 19.00 4.20
CA LEU A 560 24.59 19.96 3.98
C LEU A 560 24.99 21.41 4.34
N ASP A 561 25.60 21.61 5.50
CA ASP A 561 25.99 22.95 5.95
C ASP A 561 27.06 23.57 5.05
N ALA A 562 28.03 22.78 4.61
CA ALA A 562 29.07 23.22 3.69
C ALA A 562 28.48 23.59 2.32
N LEU A 563 27.53 22.79 1.83
CA LEU A 563 26.82 23.04 0.58
C LEU A 563 25.96 24.31 0.65
N LYS A 564 25.23 24.53 1.75
CA LYS A 564 24.47 25.77 1.97
C LYS A 564 25.38 27.00 2.00
N ALA A 565 26.48 26.94 2.75
CA ALA A 565 27.44 28.04 2.84
C ALA A 565 28.09 28.35 1.48
N ALA A 566 28.49 27.33 0.72
CA ALA A 566 29.05 27.52 -0.62
C ALA A 566 28.01 28.07 -1.61
N SER A 567 26.75 27.63 -1.50
CA SER A 567 25.63 28.13 -2.33
C SER A 567 25.36 29.61 -2.05
N GLU A 568 25.34 30.01 -0.79
CA GLU A 568 25.14 31.40 -0.38
C GLU A 568 26.31 32.30 -0.84
N ALA A 569 27.55 31.83 -0.69
CA ALA A 569 28.74 32.52 -1.18
C ALA A 569 28.69 32.73 -2.70
N TYR A 570 28.33 31.68 -3.45
CA TYR A 570 28.20 31.76 -4.91
C TYR A 570 27.05 32.66 -5.34
N MET A 571 25.90 32.60 -4.65
CA MET A 571 24.77 33.50 -4.90
C MET A 571 25.18 34.96 -4.70
N THR A 572 25.89 35.25 -3.61
CA THR A 572 26.40 36.60 -3.29
C THR A 572 27.37 37.09 -4.36
N ALA A 573 28.32 36.26 -4.79
CA ALA A 573 29.22 36.61 -5.89
C ALA A 573 28.47 36.84 -7.21
N SER A 574 27.44 36.04 -7.49
CA SER A 574 26.63 36.13 -8.71
C SER A 574 25.72 37.36 -8.75
N GLN A 575 25.37 37.96 -7.60
CA GLN A 575 24.55 39.19 -7.56
C GLN A 575 25.24 40.39 -8.24
N ALA A 576 26.58 40.44 -8.22
CA ALA A 576 27.35 41.49 -8.91
C ALA A 576 27.07 41.50 -10.43
N VAL A 577 26.86 40.32 -11.03
CA VAL A 577 26.48 40.17 -12.45
C VAL A 577 25.10 40.77 -12.71
N GLY A 578 24.13 40.47 -11.83
CA GLY A 578 22.78 41.01 -11.93
C GLY A 578 22.73 42.54 -11.80
N GLN A 579 23.54 43.13 -10.92
CA GLN A 579 23.63 44.59 -10.78
C GLN A 579 24.22 45.26 -12.04
N GLN A 580 25.24 44.66 -12.64
CA GLN A 580 25.82 45.15 -13.91
C GLN A 580 24.84 45.00 -15.09
N MET A 581 24.03 43.92 -15.12
CA MET A 581 22.95 43.76 -16.11
C MET A 581 21.89 44.87 -16.02
N TYR A 582 21.44 45.21 -14.80
CA TYR A 582 20.43 46.24 -14.59
C TYR A 582 20.95 47.65 -14.88
N GLN A 583 22.20 47.96 -14.50
CA GLN A 583 22.85 49.22 -14.87
C GLN A 583 22.94 49.37 -16.39
N GLN A 584 23.28 48.29 -17.09
CA GLN A 584 23.35 48.30 -18.54
C GLN A 584 21.98 48.40 -19.23
N ALA A 585 20.96 47.68 -18.75
CA ALA A 585 19.60 47.81 -19.28
C ALA A 585 19.05 49.23 -19.07
N ALA A 586 19.40 49.89 -17.96
CA ALA A 586 19.07 51.28 -17.70
C ALA A 586 19.85 52.25 -18.62
N GLU A 587 21.12 51.97 -18.93
CA GLU A 587 21.93 52.76 -19.87
C GLU A 587 21.50 52.59 -21.33
N GLU A 588 21.12 51.38 -21.76
CA GLU A 588 20.58 51.11 -23.10
C GLU A 588 19.17 51.70 -23.25
N ALA A 589 18.34 51.68 -22.21
CA ALA A 589 17.05 52.37 -22.19
C ALA A 589 17.20 53.90 -22.20
N ALA A 590 18.22 54.44 -21.53
CA ALA A 590 18.54 55.87 -21.57
C ALA A 590 19.13 56.31 -22.93
N GLN A 591 19.81 55.43 -23.66
CA GLN A 591 20.31 55.68 -25.02
C GLN A 591 19.26 55.53 -26.11
N GLN A 592 18.09 54.94 -25.81
CA GLN A 592 16.95 54.84 -26.72
C GLN A 592 15.86 55.91 -26.50
N ALA A 593 16.05 56.83 -25.55
CA ALA A 593 15.20 58.01 -25.44
C ALA A 593 15.54 59.01 -26.58
N PRO A 594 14.57 59.43 -27.42
CA PRO A 594 14.85 60.33 -28.53
C PRO A 594 15.20 61.74 -28.00
N ALA A 595 16.31 62.29 -28.48
CA ALA A 595 16.64 63.70 -28.29
C ALA A 595 15.66 64.57 -29.10
N GLY A 596 14.82 65.34 -28.40
CA GLY A 596 13.98 66.40 -28.98
C GLY A 596 14.15 67.69 -28.17
N GLU A 597 14.73 68.71 -28.79
CA GLU A 597 14.70 70.10 -28.30
C GLU A 597 13.32 70.74 -28.53
N GLY A 598 12.99 71.71 -27.68
CA GLY A 598 11.64 72.17 -27.37
C GLY A 598 10.88 72.95 -28.45
N ASP A 599 9.55 72.96 -28.33
CA ASP A 599 8.80 74.16 -27.93
C ASP A 599 7.43 73.77 -27.33
N ALA A 600 6.93 74.55 -26.37
CA ALA A 600 5.68 74.31 -25.62
C ALA A 600 4.43 74.80 -26.40
N PRO A 601 3.19 74.37 -26.05
CA PRO A 601 2.50 74.95 -24.89
C PRO A 601 1.63 73.96 -24.07
N ALA A 602 1.22 74.47 -22.90
CA ALA A 602 0.46 73.85 -21.81
C ALA A 602 -0.94 73.30 -22.17
N GLU A 603 -1.40 72.28 -21.42
CA GLU A 603 -2.54 72.37 -20.47
C GLU A 603 -2.83 71.03 -19.78
N ASP A 604 -3.39 71.14 -18.57
CA ASP A 604 -3.83 70.12 -17.62
C ASP A 604 -4.60 68.92 -18.22
N ASN A 605 -4.41 67.75 -17.61
CA ASN A 605 -5.53 66.99 -17.04
C ASN A 605 -5.03 65.86 -16.12
N VAL A 606 -5.23 66.07 -14.82
CA VAL A 606 -5.35 65.00 -13.83
C VAL A 606 -6.58 64.17 -14.19
N VAL A 607 -6.44 62.85 -14.25
CA VAL A 607 -7.58 61.92 -14.20
C VAL A 607 -7.24 60.83 -13.19
N ASP A 608 -7.88 60.94 -12.02
CA ASP A 608 -8.10 59.85 -11.07
C ASP A 608 -8.86 58.71 -11.73
N VAL A 609 -8.48 57.45 -11.46
CA VAL A 609 -9.39 56.30 -11.51
C VAL A 609 -9.07 55.30 -10.40
N ASP A 610 -9.88 55.40 -9.35
CA ASP A 610 -10.55 54.40 -8.51
C ASP A 610 -9.88 53.04 -8.22
N TYR A 611 -9.63 52.82 -6.92
CA TYR A 611 -9.37 51.51 -6.30
C TYR A 611 -10.67 51.06 -5.59
N GLU A 612 -11.25 49.93 -6.03
CA GLU A 612 -12.36 49.26 -5.32
C GLU A 612 -11.78 48.20 -4.38
N GLU A 613 -11.81 48.47 -3.07
CA GLU A 613 -11.70 47.44 -2.02
C GLU A 613 -13.02 46.66 -1.95
N ILE A 614 -12.96 45.34 -2.07
CA ILE A 614 -14.05 44.47 -1.66
C ILE A 614 -13.66 43.83 -0.33
N ASP A 615 -14.29 44.32 0.74
CA ASP A 615 -14.25 43.79 2.09
C ASP A 615 -14.73 42.33 2.15
N GLU A 616 -13.95 41.50 2.85
CA GLU A 616 -14.34 40.15 3.26
C GLU A 616 -15.50 40.19 4.27
N LYS A 617 -16.48 39.30 4.07
CA LYS A 617 -17.42 38.86 5.09
C LYS A 617 -17.44 37.35 5.21
#